data_AF-A0A2N0NEH1-F1
#
_entry.id   AF-A0A2N0NEH1-F1
#
_cell.length_a   1.000
_cell.length_b   1.000
_cell.length_c   1.000
_cell.angle_alpha   90.00
_cell.angle_beta   90.00
_cell.angle_gamma   90.00
#
_symmetry.space_group_name_H-M   'P 1'
#
loop_
_entity.id
_entity.type
_entity.pdbx_description
1 polymer ?
#
loop_
_entity_poly.entity_id
_entity_poly.type
_entity_poly.pdbx_seq_one_letter_code
_entity_poly.pdbx_strand_id
1 'polypeptide(L)' 'MLTINPYPGDNSIIVIINNARIHHDNELIVLLEELGCCVVFLPPYSPDFNSIETAFSTVKL' A
#
# COMPACT_ATOMS: atom_id res chain seq x y z
N MET A 1 -4.60 -10.54 20.87
CA MET A 1 -4.34 -9.28 20.16
C MET A 1 -3.55 -9.67 18.93
N LEU A 2 -4.04 -9.41 17.71
CA LEU A 2 -3.31 -9.77 16.49
C LEU A 2 -2.17 -8.77 16.31
N THR A 3 -0.93 -9.24 16.47
CA THR A 3 0.28 -8.45 16.21
C THR A 3 0.63 -8.57 14.74
N ILE A 4 0.87 -7.43 14.08
CA ILE A 4 1.39 -7.40 12.71
C ILE A 4 2.84 -7.87 12.79
N ASN A 5 3.17 -8.92 12.04
CA ASN A 5 4.56 -9.36 11.93
C ASN A 5 5.21 -8.74 10.68
N PRO A 6 6.52 -8.52 10.67
CA PRO A 6 7.21 -8.04 9.48
C PRO A 6 7.03 -9.01 8.29
N TYR A 7 6.81 -8.48 7.10
CA TYR A 7 6.82 -9.28 5.87
C TYR A 7 8.21 -9.92 5.66
N PRO A 8 8.31 -11.21 5.24
CA PRO A 8 7.26 -12.11 4.76
C PRO A 8 6.65 -13.05 5.82
N GLY A 9 6.65 -12.70 7.10
CA GLY A 9 6.07 -13.52 8.17
C GLY A 9 4.55 -13.66 8.11
N ASP A 10 4.01 -14.59 8.89
CA ASP A 10 2.56 -14.77 9.04
C ASP A 10 1.90 -13.51 9.61
N ASN A 11 0.67 -13.20 9.19
CA ASN A 11 -0.03 -11.98 9.64
C ASN A 11 0.77 -10.68 9.37
N SER A 12 1.56 -10.66 8.29
CA SER A 12 2.22 -9.46 7.78
C SER A 12 1.31 -8.69 6.83
N ILE A 13 1.55 -7.37 6.74
CA ILE A 13 0.76 -6.46 5.90
C ILE A 13 1.69 -5.80 4.89
N ILE A 14 1.28 -5.81 3.63
CA ILE A 14 1.92 -5.05 2.55
C ILE A 14 0.95 -3.94 2.12
N VAL A 15 1.44 -2.71 2.14
CA VAL A 15 0.71 -1.52 1.71
C VAL A 15 1.17 -1.16 0.30
N ILE A 16 0.29 -1.39 -0.69
CA ILE A 16 0.54 -1.04 -2.08
C ILE A 16 0.00 0.37 -2.33
N ILE A 17 0.85 1.29 -2.79
CA ILE A 17 0.49 2.69 -3.03
C ILE A 17 0.86 3.09 -4.46
N ASN A 18 -0.01 3.85 -5.13
CA ASN A 18 0.31 4.42 -6.43
C ASN A 18 1.45 5.46 -6.30
N ASN A 19 2.16 5.73 -7.40
CA ASN A 19 3.36 6.58 -7.38
C ASN A 19 3.08 8.10 -7.40
N ALA A 20 1.88 8.55 -7.02
CA ALA A 20 1.61 9.99 -6.98
C ALA A 20 2.49 10.68 -5.96
N ARG A 21 2.98 11.89 -6.29
CA ARG A 21 3.88 12.68 -5.43
C ARG A 21 3.35 12.89 -4.02
N ILE A 22 2.03 12.98 -3.85
CA ILE A 22 1.37 13.15 -2.54
C ILE A 22 1.55 11.96 -1.60
N HIS A 23 1.96 10.80 -2.11
CA HIS A 23 2.20 9.59 -1.33
C HIS A 23 3.66 9.42 -0.89
N HIS A 24 4.56 10.29 -1.35
CA HIS A 24 5.96 10.34 -0.92
C HIS A 24 6.11 11.19 0.34
N ASP A 25 5.31 10.87 1.35
CA ASP A 25 5.38 11.48 2.67
C ASP A 25 6.20 10.59 3.59
N ASN A 26 7.36 11.09 4.05
CA ASN A 26 8.28 10.31 4.85
C ASN A 26 7.73 9.96 6.24
N GLU A 27 6.92 10.84 6.84
CA GLU A 27 6.35 10.58 8.17
C GLU A 27 5.33 9.45 8.10
N LEU A 28 4.50 9.44 7.06
CA LEU A 28 3.57 8.34 6.78
C LEU A 28 4.29 7.01 6.56
N ILE A 29 5.37 7.00 5.77
CA ILE A 29 6.12 5.77 5.47
C ILE A 29 6.75 5.22 6.75
N VAL A 30 7.42 6.07 7.54
CA VAL A 30 8.05 5.66 8.81
C VAL A 30 6.99 5.11 9.78
N LEU A 31 5.84 5.77 9.91
CA LEU A 31 4.76 5.29 10.76
C LEU A 31 4.26 3.90 10.34
N LEU A 32 4.15 3.63 9.04
CA LEU A 32 3.73 2.32 8.53
C LEU A 32 4.77 1.24 8.81
N GLU A 33 6.05 1.56 8.63
CA GLU A 33 7.15 0.63 8.91
C GLU A 33 7.27 0.32 10.41
N GLU A 34 7.07 1.31 11.29
CA GLU A 34 7.04 1.13 12.76
C GLU A 34 5.88 0.22 13.21
N LEU A 35 4.77 0.20 12.46
CA LEU A 35 3.66 -0.73 12.67
C LEU A 35 3.94 -2.15 12.15
N GLY A 36 5.09 -2.37 11.50
CA GLY A 36 5.48 -3.66 10.91
C GLY A 36 4.96 -3.88 9.49
N CYS A 37 4.41 -2.85 8.85
CA CYS A 37 3.95 -2.92 7.46
C CYS A 37 5.12 -2.77 6.48
N CYS A 38 4.99 -3.40 5.30
CA CYS A 38 5.90 -3.20 4.17
C CYS A 38 5.25 -2.28 3.14
N VAL A 39 5.86 -1.13 2.84
CA VAL A 39 5.32 -0.17 1.85
C VAL A 39 5.93 -0.44 0.47
N VAL A 40 5.08 -0.58 -0.55
CA VAL A 40 5.50 -0.81 -1.94
C VAL A 40 4.84 0.22 -2.85
N PHE A 41 5.67 1.00 -3.55
CA PHE A 41 5.22 1.92 -4.57
C PHE A 41 5.11 1.22 -5.93
N LEU A 42 3.99 1.43 -6.61
CA LEU A 42 3.80 0.94 -7.97
C LEU A 42 4.69 1.72 -8.97
N PRO A 43 5.06 1.13 -10.11
CA PRO A 43 5.70 1.89 -11.17
C PRO A 43 4.76 3.00 -11.69
N PRO A 44 5.31 4.10 -12.25
CA PRO A 44 4.49 5.10 -12.95
C PRO A 44 3.56 4.45 -13.98
N TYR A 45 2.35 4.99 -14.10
CA TYR A 45 1.35 4.56 -15.10
C TYR A 45 1.05 3.06 -15.11
N SER A 46 1.08 2.40 -13.94
CA SER A 46 0.75 0.97 -13.80
C SER A 46 -0.59 0.75 -13.09
N PRO A 47 -1.73 1.20 -13.64
CA PRO A 47 -3.04 1.06 -13.01
C PRO A 47 -3.47 -0.40 -12.87
N ASP A 48 -2.98 -1.28 -13.74
CA ASP A 48 -3.31 -2.71 -13.74
C ASP A 48 -2.84 -3.43 -12.46
N PHE A 49 -1.85 -2.87 -11.76
CA PHE A 49 -1.36 -3.41 -10.48
C PHE A 49 -2.08 -2.83 -9.25
N ASN A 50 -3.01 -1.89 -9.45
CA ASN A 50 -3.75 -1.25 -8.37
C ASN A 50 -5.18 -1.79 -8.30
N SER A 51 -5.44 -2.70 -7.36
CA SER A 51 -6.73 -3.38 -7.21
C SER A 51 -7.92 -2.43 -6.98
N ILE A 52 -7.68 -1.20 -6.49
CA ILE A 52 -8.72 -0.19 -6.30
C ILE A 52 -9.30 0.29 -7.65
N GLU A 53 -8.55 0.21 -8.75
CA GLU A 53 -9.04 0.63 -10.08
C GLU A 53 -10.21 -0.25 -10.55
N THR A 54 -10.17 -1.55 -10.24
CA THR A 54 -11.30 -2.47 -10.49
C THR A 54 -12.53 -2.08 -9.66
N ALA A 55 -12.33 -1.74 -8.38
CA ALA A 55 -13.41 -1.29 -7.52
C ALA A 55 -14.01 0.03 -8.02
N PHE A 56 -13.19 1.00 -8.41
CA PHE A 56 -13.66 2.27 -8.97
C PHE A 56 -14.37 2.10 -10.31
N SER A 57 -13.97 1.13 -11.13
CA SER A 57 -14.67 0.81 -12.39
C SER A 57 -16.11 0.36 -12.15
N THR A 58 -16.42 -0.20 -10.98
CA THR A 58 -17.79 -0.62 -10.61
C THR A 58 -18.63 0.56 -10.11
N VAL A 59 -18.00 1.58 -9.51
CA VAL A 59 -18.67 2.76 -8.94
C VAL A 59 -18.80 3.89 -9.96
N LYS A 60 -17.98 3.90 -11.02
CA LYS A 60 -18.16 4.80 -12.16
C LYS A 60 -19.53 4.55 -12.78
N LEU A 61 -20.43 5.52 -12.57
CA LEU A 61 -21.72 5.63 -13.26
C LEU A 61 -21.52 5.75 -14.77
#